data_AF-A0A7C3YMN3-F1
#
_entry.id   AF-A0A7C3YMN3-F1
#
_cell.length_a   1.000
_cell.length_b   1.000
_cell.length_c   1.000
_cell.angle_alpha   90.00
_cell.angle_beta   90.00
_cell.angle_gamma   90.00
#
_symmetry.space_group_name_H-M   'P 1'
#
loop_
_entity.id
_entity.type
_entity.pdbx_description
1 polymer ?
#
loop_
_entity_poly.entity_id
_entity_poly.type
_entity_poly.pdbx_seq_one_letter_code
_entity_poly.pdbx_strand_id
1 'polypeptide(L)'
;MKTVSGFHSYWNHIRIYCVTNVAQRLPTLFPYLSARSEAYVNYGIPPQVTLTAMAMEISITIVSAAIVAGVMSFYVHPSQNNLAIIVVILLLIPISIITFPNKFIEVINKIIIKQKRMPLVIKLSKFNTFSWVALFILIWLNSGLFYYLLINSINNIPKEKLLYFIFFSALSGLVGWIGQLLFFMPIPALRQITMIYLMSTIVPMPLAVAFTLFSRVCVMVFELMWATIFTFLYYLKTKFIIR
;
A
#
# COMPACT_ATOMS: atom_id res chain seq x y z
N MET A 1 25.32 3.82 -5.14
CA MET A 1 24.00 4.46 -4.97
C MET A 1 23.62 4.41 -3.50
N LYS A 2 23.50 5.57 -2.81
CA LYS A 2 22.87 5.60 -1.48
C LYS A 2 21.36 5.43 -1.68
N THR A 3 20.84 4.26 -1.39
CA THR A 3 19.39 4.03 -1.29
C THR A 3 18.85 4.88 -0.14
N VAL A 4 17.62 5.37 -0.26
CA VAL A 4 16.99 6.27 0.74
C VAL A 4 16.97 5.63 2.14
N SER A 5 17.04 4.30 2.24
CA SER A 5 17.09 3.56 3.51
C SER A 5 18.47 3.52 4.18
N GLY A 6 19.56 3.86 3.50
CA GLY A 6 20.93 3.75 4.04
C GLY A 6 21.36 2.31 4.38
N PHE A 7 20.57 1.31 3.98
CA PHE A 7 20.74 -0.08 4.43
C PHE A 7 21.62 -0.87 3.45
N HIS A 8 22.71 -1.48 3.96
CA HIS A 8 23.68 -2.21 3.12
C HIS A 8 23.30 -3.68 2.84
N SER A 9 22.51 -4.32 3.70
CA SER A 9 22.07 -5.73 3.50
C SER A 9 20.59 -5.83 3.10
N TYR A 10 20.35 -6.13 1.82
CA TYR A 10 19.02 -6.32 1.23
C TYR A 10 18.15 -7.34 1.99
N TRP A 11 18.76 -8.44 2.46
CA TRP A 11 18.04 -9.52 3.17
C TRP A 11 17.47 -9.08 4.53
N ASN A 12 18.22 -8.26 5.25
CA ASN A 12 17.74 -7.72 6.53
C ASN A 12 16.60 -6.74 6.29
N HIS A 13 16.69 -5.94 5.21
CA HIS A 13 15.63 -5.02 4.83
C HIS A 13 14.33 -5.77 4.54
N ILE A 14 14.38 -6.86 3.76
CA ILE A 14 13.19 -7.70 3.50
C ILE A 14 12.66 -8.32 4.79
N ARG A 15 13.52 -8.90 5.64
CA ARG A 15 13.09 -9.50 6.91
C ARG A 15 12.37 -8.48 7.79
N ILE A 16 12.98 -7.31 8.01
CA ILE A 16 12.39 -6.23 8.82
C ILE A 16 11.06 -5.80 8.19
N TYR A 17 11.01 -5.63 6.86
CA TYR A 17 9.79 -5.30 6.14
C TYR A 17 8.69 -6.32 6.40
N CYS A 18 8.92 -7.61 6.18
CA CYS A 18 7.92 -8.66 6.35
C CYS A 18 7.44 -8.78 7.81
N VAL A 19 8.35 -8.72 8.78
CA VAL A 19 8.00 -8.82 10.21
C VAL A 19 7.19 -7.60 10.66
N THR A 20 7.61 -6.40 10.27
CA THR A 20 6.92 -5.16 10.67
C THR A 20 5.60 -4.97 9.93
N ASN A 21 5.44 -5.55 8.75
CA ASN A 21 4.18 -5.49 8.00
C ASN A 21 3.01 -6.13 8.75
N VAL A 22 3.28 -7.16 9.58
CA VAL A 22 2.26 -7.78 10.45
C VAL A 22 1.66 -6.77 11.43
N ALA A 23 2.46 -5.79 11.88
CA ALA A 23 1.98 -4.74 12.79
C ALA A 23 0.95 -3.79 12.14
N GLN A 24 0.83 -3.76 10.80
CA GLN A 24 -0.23 -3.00 10.12
C GLN A 24 -1.64 -3.54 10.40
N ARG A 25 -1.75 -4.75 10.94
CA ARG A 25 -3.04 -5.36 11.30
C ARG A 25 -3.60 -4.83 12.60
N LEU A 26 -2.80 -4.10 13.37
CA LEU A 26 -3.25 -3.39 14.56
C LEU A 26 -4.12 -2.18 14.17
N PRO A 27 -5.02 -1.73 15.07
CA PRO A 27 -6.03 -0.73 14.71
C PRO A 27 -5.45 0.62 14.30
N THR A 28 -4.25 0.96 14.78
CA THR A 28 -3.64 2.28 14.61
C THR A 28 -2.37 2.20 13.75
N LEU A 29 -1.97 3.33 13.16
CA LEU A 29 -0.72 3.42 12.38
C LEU A 29 0.51 3.39 13.28
N PHE A 30 0.38 3.79 14.55
CA PHE A 30 1.49 3.96 15.48
C PHE A 30 2.28 2.68 15.75
N PRO A 31 1.66 1.50 16.00
CA PRO A 31 2.38 0.24 16.12
C PRO A 31 3.22 -0.10 14.89
N TYR A 32 2.70 0.15 13.69
CA TYR A 32 3.45 -0.09 12.46
C TYR A 32 4.65 0.86 12.32
N LEU A 33 4.45 2.15 12.58
CA LEU A 33 5.52 3.16 12.52
C LEU A 33 6.62 2.88 13.55
N SER A 34 6.23 2.61 14.80
CA SER A 34 7.15 2.32 15.91
C SER A 34 7.92 1.02 15.70
N ALA A 35 7.23 -0.08 15.34
CA ALA A 35 7.89 -1.36 15.11
C ALA A 35 8.96 -1.26 14.02
N ARG A 36 8.67 -0.53 12.94
CA ARG A 36 9.63 -0.34 11.86
C ARG A 36 10.74 0.63 12.26
N SER A 37 10.46 1.76 12.89
CA SER A 37 11.52 2.69 13.33
C SER A 37 12.49 2.02 14.31
N GLU A 38 11.99 1.33 15.33
CA GLU A 38 12.82 0.62 16.33
C GLU A 38 13.67 -0.48 15.69
N ALA A 39 13.09 -1.25 14.75
CA ALA A 39 13.83 -2.28 14.06
C ALA A 39 15.02 -1.73 13.25
N TYR A 40 14.89 -0.53 12.65
CA TYR A 40 15.98 0.12 11.92
C TYR A 40 17.00 0.84 12.81
N VAL A 41 16.58 1.32 14.00
CA VAL A 41 17.49 1.91 15.00
C VAL A 41 18.57 0.91 15.44
N ASN A 42 18.20 -0.37 15.58
CA ASN A 42 19.13 -1.46 15.89
C ASN A 42 20.23 -1.66 14.82
N TYR A 43 20.08 -1.08 13.63
CA TYR A 43 21.07 -1.08 12.55
C TYR A 43 21.75 0.28 12.36
N GLY A 44 21.62 1.19 13.33
CA GLY A 44 22.25 2.51 13.31
C GLY A 44 21.57 3.52 12.39
N ILE A 45 20.35 3.24 11.92
CA ILE A 45 19.60 4.17 11.05
C ILE A 45 18.71 5.07 11.91
N PRO A 46 18.83 6.40 11.79
CA PRO A 46 18.01 7.33 12.57
C PRO A 46 16.51 7.13 12.31
N PRO A 47 15.64 7.18 13.35
CA PRO A 47 14.19 7.01 13.22
C PRO A 47 13.56 7.93 12.16
N GLN A 48 14.07 9.17 12.05
CA GLN A 48 13.57 10.18 11.12
C GLN A 48 13.73 9.73 9.66
N VAL A 49 14.81 9.03 9.32
CA VAL A 49 15.03 8.50 7.96
C VAL A 49 14.04 7.37 7.66
N THR A 50 13.79 6.49 8.65
CA THR A 50 12.81 5.42 8.50
C THR A 50 11.39 5.95 8.35
N LEU A 51 10.98 6.88 9.21
CA LEU A 51 9.64 7.49 9.17
C LEU A 51 9.39 8.23 7.86
N THR A 52 10.41 8.89 7.32
CA THR A 52 10.29 9.60 6.03
C THR A 52 10.20 8.63 4.85
N ALA A 53 10.98 7.55 4.86
CA ALA A 53 10.84 6.47 3.89
C ALA A 53 9.44 5.83 3.94
N MET A 54 8.88 5.62 5.14
CA MET A 54 7.52 5.10 5.31
C MET A 54 6.45 6.08 4.84
N ALA A 55 6.61 7.37 5.10
CA ALA A 55 5.70 8.40 4.59
C ALA A 55 5.69 8.43 3.05
N MET A 56 6.86 8.28 2.43
CA MET A 56 6.98 8.12 0.97
C MET A 56 6.31 6.84 0.48
N GLU A 57 6.51 5.71 1.18
CA GLU A 57 5.88 4.43 0.86
C GLU A 57 4.34 4.54 0.87
N ILE A 58 3.76 5.13 1.92
CA ILE A 58 2.31 5.36 2.03
C ILE A 58 1.83 6.29 0.91
N SER A 59 2.55 7.38 0.66
CA SER A 59 2.18 8.34 -0.41
C SER A 59 2.16 7.66 -1.78
N ILE A 60 3.19 6.88 -2.10
CA ILE A 60 3.29 6.13 -3.35
C ILE A 60 2.21 5.04 -3.43
N THR A 61 1.89 4.39 -2.32
CA THR A 61 0.81 3.39 -2.23
C THR A 61 -0.54 4.01 -2.60
N ILE A 62 -0.86 5.18 -2.03
CA ILE A 62 -2.10 5.93 -2.31
C ILE A 62 -2.12 6.41 -3.76
N VAL A 63 -1.02 6.99 -4.24
CA VAL A 63 -0.85 7.43 -5.63
C VAL A 63 -1.11 6.28 -6.61
N SER A 64 -0.54 5.12 -6.34
CA SER A 64 -0.69 3.93 -7.19
C SER A 64 -2.13 3.38 -7.12
N ALA A 65 -2.76 3.40 -5.95
CA ALA A 65 -4.16 3.01 -5.79
C ALA A 65 -5.09 3.93 -6.59
N ALA A 66 -4.84 5.24 -6.53
CA ALA A 66 -5.59 6.26 -7.25
C ALA A 66 -5.46 6.08 -8.76
N ILE A 67 -4.25 5.81 -9.26
CA ILE A 67 -4.02 5.51 -10.68
C ILE A 67 -4.81 4.28 -11.11
N VAL A 68 -4.68 3.15 -10.39
CA VAL A 68 -5.38 1.92 -10.75
C VAL A 68 -6.89 2.09 -10.67
N ALA A 69 -7.42 2.68 -9.60
CA ALA A 69 -8.86 2.93 -9.46
C ALA A 69 -9.37 3.89 -10.55
N GLY A 70 -8.65 4.98 -10.82
CA GLY A 70 -9.01 5.95 -11.87
C GLY A 70 -9.02 5.32 -13.26
N VAL A 71 -7.97 4.61 -13.64
CA VAL A 71 -7.89 3.94 -14.95
C VAL A 71 -8.98 2.88 -15.09
N MET A 72 -9.20 2.04 -14.06
CA MET A 72 -10.21 0.98 -14.13
C MET A 72 -11.64 1.51 -14.09
N SER A 73 -11.86 2.70 -13.52
CA SER A 73 -13.20 3.32 -13.49
C SER A 73 -13.78 3.58 -14.88
N PHE A 74 -12.94 3.89 -15.89
CA PHE A 74 -13.38 4.06 -17.27
C PHE A 74 -14.01 2.78 -17.84
N TYR A 75 -13.53 1.61 -17.41
CA TYR A 75 -14.08 0.32 -17.82
C TYR A 75 -15.33 -0.06 -17.03
N VAL A 76 -15.39 0.27 -15.74
CA VAL A 76 -16.51 -0.08 -14.86
C VAL A 76 -17.72 0.84 -15.07
N HIS A 77 -17.51 2.12 -15.38
CA HIS A 77 -18.56 3.14 -15.53
C HIS A 77 -18.43 3.95 -16.83
N PRO A 78 -18.55 3.32 -18.01
CA PRO A 78 -18.27 3.98 -19.29
C PRO A 78 -19.24 5.11 -19.66
N SER A 79 -20.46 5.16 -19.09
CA SER A 79 -21.54 6.06 -19.51
C SER A 79 -21.80 7.26 -18.58
N GLN A 80 -21.06 7.41 -17.47
CA GLN A 80 -21.33 8.47 -16.49
C GLN A 80 -20.38 9.68 -16.66
N ASN A 81 -20.84 10.69 -17.41
CA ASN A 81 -20.04 11.87 -17.74
C ASN A 81 -19.55 12.67 -16.51
N ASN A 82 -20.32 12.70 -15.42
CA ASN A 82 -19.94 13.42 -14.19
C ASN A 82 -18.80 12.72 -13.41
N LEU A 83 -18.65 11.40 -13.55
CA LEU A 83 -17.52 10.68 -12.94
C LEU A 83 -16.21 10.96 -13.67
N ALA A 84 -16.26 11.31 -14.97
CA ALA A 84 -15.06 11.59 -15.75
C ALA A 84 -14.25 12.75 -15.15
N ILE A 85 -14.90 13.82 -14.68
CA ILE A 85 -14.22 14.96 -14.06
C ILE A 85 -13.53 14.55 -12.75
N ILE A 86 -14.22 13.78 -11.91
CA ILE A 86 -13.67 13.28 -10.64
C ILE A 86 -12.47 12.36 -10.91
N VAL A 87 -12.57 11.48 -11.90
CA VAL A 87 -11.49 10.57 -12.32
C VAL A 87 -10.30 11.34 -12.87
N VAL A 88 -10.54 12.37 -13.68
CA VAL A 88 -9.47 13.25 -14.19
C VAL A 88 -8.76 13.95 -13.04
N ILE A 89 -9.48 14.54 -12.08
CA ILE A 89 -8.88 15.17 -10.89
C ILE A 89 -8.09 14.13 -10.07
N LEU A 90 -8.67 12.95 -9.87
CA LEU A 90 -8.06 11.84 -9.14
C LEU A 90 -6.77 11.35 -9.80
N LEU A 91 -6.64 11.46 -11.13
CA LEU A 91 -5.44 11.10 -11.88
C LEU A 91 -4.42 12.25 -11.98
N LEU A 92 -4.84 13.51 -12.03
CA LEU A 92 -3.94 14.65 -12.13
C LEU A 92 -3.02 14.79 -10.90
N ILE A 93 -3.56 14.59 -9.70
CA ILE A 93 -2.79 14.65 -8.45
C ILE A 93 -1.64 13.63 -8.46
N PRO A 94 -1.86 12.32 -8.65
CA PRO A 94 -0.78 11.34 -8.67
C PRO A 94 0.21 11.57 -9.82
N ILE A 95 -0.25 11.97 -11.01
CA ILE A 95 0.64 12.29 -12.14
C ILE A 95 1.59 13.44 -11.77
N SER A 96 1.10 14.48 -11.07
CA SER A 96 1.92 15.61 -10.64
C SER A 96 3.02 15.18 -9.64
N ILE A 97 2.71 14.25 -8.74
CA ILE A 97 3.66 13.72 -7.74
C ILE A 97 4.76 12.91 -8.43
N ILE A 98 4.40 12.11 -9.43
CA ILE A 98 5.36 11.26 -10.16
C ILE A 98 6.29 12.11 -11.05
N THR A 99 5.75 13.12 -11.70
CA THR A 99 6.51 13.98 -12.62
C THR A 99 7.44 14.95 -11.88
N PHE A 100 7.04 15.41 -10.69
CA PHE A 100 7.78 16.38 -9.89
C PHE A 100 7.97 15.96 -8.41
N PRO A 101 8.66 14.82 -8.15
CA PRO A 101 8.78 14.28 -6.79
C PRO A 101 9.52 15.23 -5.83
N ASN A 102 10.51 15.99 -6.33
CA ASN A 102 11.25 16.94 -5.49
C ASN A 102 10.41 18.18 -5.14
N LYS A 103 9.51 18.64 -6.03
CA LYS A 103 8.58 19.74 -5.70
C LYS A 103 7.60 19.33 -4.60
N PHE A 104 7.16 18.07 -4.63
CA PHE A 104 6.32 17.53 -3.56
C PHE A 104 7.06 17.54 -2.21
N ILE A 105 8.33 17.12 -2.18
CA ILE A 105 9.17 17.21 -0.97
C ILE A 105 9.37 18.66 -0.52
N GLU A 106 9.58 19.61 -1.45
CA GLU A 106 9.71 21.03 -1.12
C GLU A 106 8.43 21.58 -0.45
N VAL A 107 7.25 21.21 -0.95
CA VAL A 107 5.96 21.59 -0.33
C VAL A 107 5.85 21.02 1.07
N ILE A 108 6.18 19.74 1.26
CA ILE A 108 6.20 19.10 2.58
C ILE A 108 7.19 19.83 3.51
N ASN A 109 8.40 20.14 3.03
CA ASN A 109 9.41 20.84 3.80
C ASN A 109 8.94 22.23 4.24
N LYS A 110 8.23 22.97 3.38
CA LYS A 110 7.61 24.26 3.76
C LYS A 110 6.64 24.10 4.93
N ILE A 111 5.82 23.04 4.91
CA ILE A 111 4.86 22.74 5.99
C ILE A 111 5.61 22.36 7.28
N ILE A 112 6.63 21.50 7.19
CA ILE A 112 7.45 21.06 8.33
C ILE A 112 8.21 22.22 8.98
N ILE A 113 8.81 23.10 8.17
CA ILE A 113 9.51 24.30 8.64
C ILE A 113 8.53 25.23 9.36
N LYS A 114 7.31 25.41 8.82
CA LYS A 114 6.25 26.19 9.49
C LYS A 114 5.87 25.60 10.85
N GLN A 115 5.99 24.28 11.02
CA GLN A 115 5.80 23.58 12.29
C GLN A 115 7.07 23.55 13.19
N LYS A 116 8.12 24.31 12.84
CA LYS A 116 9.41 24.39 13.57
C LYS A 116 10.14 23.05 13.69
N ARG A 117 9.99 22.17 12.70
CA ARG A 117 10.67 20.86 12.64
C ARG A 117 11.79 20.88 11.60
N MET A 118 12.76 19.97 11.73
CA MET A 118 13.87 19.84 10.79
C MET A 118 13.38 19.39 9.41
N PRO A 119 13.84 20.01 8.30
CA PRO A 119 13.41 19.66 6.95
C PRO A 119 13.93 18.27 6.53
N LEU A 120 13.21 17.65 5.60
CA LEU A 120 13.61 16.39 4.99
C LEU A 120 14.73 16.65 3.98
N VAL A 121 15.91 16.11 4.26
CA VAL A 121 17.08 16.19 3.37
C VAL A 121 17.13 14.94 2.47
N ILE A 122 16.08 14.76 1.65
CA ILE A 122 15.96 13.62 0.74
C ILE A 122 15.83 14.14 -0.69
N LYS A 123 16.64 13.60 -1.60
CA LYS A 123 16.48 13.81 -3.05
C LYS A 123 15.96 12.53 -3.67
N LEU A 124 14.79 12.63 -4.30
CA LEU A 124 14.20 11.51 -5.02
C LEU A 124 14.60 11.54 -6.48
N SER A 125 15.11 10.42 -6.96
CA SER A 125 15.25 10.18 -8.40
C SER A 125 13.86 9.94 -9.00
N LYS A 126 13.57 10.59 -10.13
CA LYS A 126 12.33 10.36 -10.90
C LYS A 126 12.19 8.90 -11.30
N PHE A 127 13.30 8.28 -11.73
CA PHE A 127 13.32 6.87 -12.14
C PHE A 127 12.98 5.92 -10.98
N ASN A 128 13.52 6.18 -9.78
CA ASN A 128 13.21 5.38 -8.60
C ASN A 128 11.76 5.55 -8.17
N THR A 129 11.25 6.78 -8.23
CA THR A 129 9.84 7.08 -7.91
C THR A 129 8.89 6.36 -8.86
N PHE A 130 9.16 6.44 -10.16
CA PHE A 130 8.39 5.72 -11.18
C PHE A 130 8.44 4.21 -10.97
N SER A 131 9.63 3.66 -10.71
CA SER A 131 9.80 2.23 -10.43
C SER A 131 9.01 1.77 -9.21
N TRP A 132 8.98 2.58 -8.14
CA TRP A 132 8.17 2.27 -6.95
C TRP A 132 6.68 2.32 -7.25
N VAL A 133 6.22 3.33 -8.00
CA VAL A 133 4.81 3.41 -8.42
C VAL A 133 4.43 2.21 -9.28
N ALA A 134 5.27 1.82 -10.24
CA ALA A 134 5.03 0.64 -11.07
C ALA A 134 4.93 -0.64 -10.22
N LEU A 135 5.80 -0.83 -9.22
CA LEU A 135 5.71 -1.95 -8.28
C LEU A 135 4.40 -1.94 -7.49
N PHE A 136 3.98 -0.78 -6.97
CA PHE A 136 2.72 -0.69 -6.23
C PHE A 136 1.48 -0.86 -7.13
N ILE A 137 1.53 -0.44 -8.38
CA ILE A 137 0.49 -0.76 -9.38
C ILE A 137 0.37 -2.28 -9.51
N LEU A 138 1.48 -3.01 -9.67
CA LEU A 138 1.45 -4.47 -9.75
C LEU A 138 0.86 -5.11 -8.48
N ILE A 139 1.15 -4.57 -7.29
CA ILE A 139 0.55 -5.02 -6.03
C ILE A 139 -0.98 -4.84 -6.07
N TRP A 140 -1.48 -3.70 -6.53
CA TRP A 140 -2.93 -3.45 -6.63
C TRP A 140 -3.62 -4.37 -7.65
N LEU A 141 -2.98 -4.58 -8.81
CA LEU A 141 -3.46 -5.53 -9.83
C LEU A 141 -3.52 -6.96 -9.27
N ASN A 142 -2.46 -7.39 -8.58
CA ASN A 142 -2.40 -8.72 -7.96
C ASN A 142 -3.45 -8.88 -6.85
N SER A 143 -3.66 -7.84 -6.02
CA SER A 143 -4.71 -7.84 -5.00
C SER A 143 -6.10 -8.00 -5.63
N GLY A 144 -6.40 -7.28 -6.72
CA GLY A 144 -7.65 -7.45 -7.46
C GLY A 144 -7.84 -8.84 -8.05
N LEU A 145 -6.77 -9.37 -8.66
CA LEU A 145 -6.75 -10.74 -9.20
C LEU A 145 -6.99 -11.77 -8.09
N PHE A 146 -6.37 -11.59 -6.92
CA PHE A 146 -6.59 -12.44 -5.76
C PHE A 146 -8.07 -12.48 -5.36
N TYR A 147 -8.73 -11.32 -5.25
CA TYR A 147 -10.17 -11.26 -4.95
C TYR A 147 -11.02 -11.95 -6.00
N TYR A 148 -10.73 -11.74 -7.29
CA TYR A 148 -11.44 -12.39 -8.39
C TYR A 148 -11.29 -13.92 -8.31
N LEU A 149 -10.06 -14.43 -8.16
CA LEU A 149 -9.82 -15.88 -8.09
C LEU A 149 -10.49 -16.51 -6.86
N LEU A 150 -10.45 -15.81 -5.72
CA LEU A 150 -11.06 -16.27 -4.48
C LEU A 150 -12.57 -16.47 -4.67
N ILE A 151 -13.28 -15.47 -5.21
CA ILE A 151 -14.72 -15.56 -5.41
C ILE A 151 -15.09 -16.53 -6.54
N ASN A 152 -14.28 -16.55 -7.60
CA ASN A 152 -14.49 -17.40 -8.77
C ASN A 152 -14.34 -18.89 -8.44
N SER A 153 -13.60 -19.24 -7.38
CA SER A 153 -13.48 -20.62 -6.92
C SER A 153 -14.80 -21.24 -6.43
N ILE A 154 -15.80 -20.41 -6.09
CA ILE A 154 -17.09 -20.82 -5.54
C ILE A 154 -18.24 -20.41 -6.46
N ASN A 155 -18.26 -19.14 -6.87
CA ASN A 155 -19.28 -18.59 -7.76
C ASN A 155 -18.62 -18.42 -9.11
N ASN A 156 -19.03 -19.17 -10.14
CA ASN A 156 -18.44 -19.06 -11.48
C ASN A 156 -18.65 -17.65 -12.06
N ILE A 157 -17.70 -16.73 -11.86
CA ILE A 157 -17.79 -15.31 -12.23
C ILE A 157 -17.20 -15.14 -13.64
N PRO A 158 -17.94 -14.52 -14.57
CA PRO A 158 -17.43 -14.21 -15.91
C PRO A 158 -16.11 -13.43 -15.87
N LYS A 159 -15.18 -13.78 -16.77
CA LYS A 159 -13.83 -13.16 -16.83
C LYS A 159 -13.89 -11.65 -17.08
N GLU A 160 -14.95 -11.15 -17.72
CA GLU A 160 -15.21 -9.72 -17.94
C GLU A 160 -15.27 -8.91 -16.64
N LYS A 161 -15.65 -9.57 -15.52
CA LYS A 161 -15.73 -8.92 -14.21
C LYS A 161 -14.38 -8.81 -13.51
N LEU A 162 -13.30 -9.38 -14.03
CA LEU A 162 -11.95 -9.28 -13.43
C LEU A 162 -11.54 -7.82 -13.18
N LEU A 163 -11.77 -6.94 -14.16
CA LEU A 163 -11.43 -5.52 -14.05
C LEU A 163 -12.22 -4.80 -12.93
N TYR A 164 -13.43 -5.28 -12.63
CA TYR A 164 -14.23 -4.77 -11.52
C TYR A 164 -13.57 -5.10 -10.17
N PHE A 165 -13.04 -6.31 -9.99
CA PHE A 165 -12.35 -6.67 -8.74
C PHE A 165 -11.03 -5.91 -8.56
N ILE A 166 -10.32 -5.62 -9.64
CA ILE A 166 -9.14 -4.73 -9.61
C ILE A 166 -9.55 -3.33 -9.17
N PHE A 167 -10.61 -2.78 -9.76
CA PHE A 167 -11.18 -1.51 -9.35
C PHE A 167 -11.60 -1.51 -7.88
N PHE A 168 -12.35 -2.53 -7.42
CA PHE A 168 -12.83 -2.64 -6.04
C PHE A 168 -11.68 -2.73 -5.03
N SER A 169 -10.66 -3.52 -5.33
CA SER A 169 -9.45 -3.66 -4.51
C SER A 169 -8.70 -2.33 -4.37
N ALA A 170 -8.46 -1.63 -5.49
CA ALA A 170 -7.75 -0.35 -5.48
C ALA A 170 -8.57 0.76 -4.81
N LEU A 171 -9.86 0.88 -5.12
CA LEU A 171 -10.74 1.89 -4.55
C LEU A 171 -10.95 1.70 -3.05
N SER A 172 -11.23 0.47 -2.59
CA SER A 172 -11.34 0.17 -1.17
C SER A 172 -10.05 0.44 -0.41
N GLY A 173 -8.90 0.13 -1.02
CA GLY A 173 -7.58 0.45 -0.49
C GLY A 173 -7.36 1.96 -0.32
N LEU A 174 -7.70 2.73 -1.34
CA LEU A 174 -7.63 4.19 -1.33
C LEU A 174 -8.53 4.80 -0.24
N VAL A 175 -9.79 4.36 -0.15
CA VAL A 175 -10.73 4.81 0.89
C VAL A 175 -10.22 4.44 2.28
N GLY A 176 -9.66 3.25 2.45
CA GLY A 176 -9.08 2.81 3.72
C GLY A 176 -7.92 3.71 4.19
N TRP A 177 -6.99 4.03 3.28
CA TRP A 177 -5.85 4.90 3.59
C TRP A 177 -6.28 6.35 3.86
N ILE A 178 -7.14 6.92 3.01
CA ILE A 178 -7.66 8.29 3.21
C ILE A 178 -8.46 8.35 4.51
N GLY A 179 -9.28 7.34 4.78
CA GLY A 179 -10.09 7.27 5.98
C GLY A 179 -9.27 7.22 7.27
N GLN A 180 -8.15 6.50 7.25
CA GLN A 180 -7.21 6.52 8.37
C GLN A 180 -6.55 7.90 8.54
N LEU A 181 -6.14 8.55 7.46
CA LEU A 181 -5.44 9.84 7.51
C LEU A 181 -6.36 10.99 7.94
N LEU A 182 -7.63 10.98 7.52
CA LEU A 182 -8.57 12.08 7.77
C LEU A 182 -9.41 11.87 9.04
N PHE A 183 -9.82 10.63 9.33
CA PHE A 183 -10.79 10.35 10.40
C PHE A 183 -10.18 9.53 11.55
N PHE A 184 -8.87 9.23 11.51
CA PHE A 184 -8.19 8.37 12.49
C PHE A 184 -8.88 7.00 12.68
N MET A 185 -9.66 6.58 11.70
CA MET A 185 -10.35 5.29 11.74
C MET A 185 -9.35 4.17 11.47
N PRO A 186 -9.56 2.98 12.07
CA PRO A 186 -8.77 1.82 11.72
C PRO A 186 -8.87 1.50 10.23
N ILE A 187 -7.73 1.45 9.51
CA ILE A 187 -7.66 1.08 8.08
C ILE A 187 -8.54 -0.12 7.75
N PRO A 188 -8.54 -1.21 8.57
CA PRO A 188 -9.28 -2.41 8.21
C PRO A 188 -10.79 -2.16 8.12
N ALA A 189 -11.34 -1.23 8.91
CA ALA A 189 -12.79 -1.02 9.00
C ALA A 189 -13.34 -0.41 7.71
N LEU A 190 -12.86 0.78 7.32
CA LEU A 190 -13.37 1.47 6.14
C LEU A 190 -13.07 0.70 4.86
N ARG A 191 -11.86 0.14 4.73
CA ARG A 191 -11.51 -0.68 3.57
C ARG A 191 -12.46 -1.87 3.41
N GLN A 192 -12.80 -2.57 4.48
CA GLN A 192 -13.69 -3.73 4.42
C GLN A 192 -15.12 -3.31 4.09
N ILE A 193 -15.65 -2.27 4.73
CA ILE A 193 -17.01 -1.78 4.44
C ILE A 193 -17.13 -1.37 2.97
N THR A 194 -16.15 -0.62 2.44
CA THR A 194 -16.12 -0.25 1.03
C THR A 194 -16.02 -1.48 0.12
N MET A 195 -15.17 -2.45 0.47
CA MET A 195 -15.05 -3.68 -0.34
C MET A 195 -16.34 -4.49 -0.36
N ILE A 196 -17.00 -4.65 0.79
CA ILE A 196 -18.30 -5.34 0.92
C ILE A 196 -19.35 -4.63 0.07
N TYR A 197 -19.45 -3.30 0.21
CA TYR A 197 -20.40 -2.50 -0.56
C TYR A 197 -20.16 -2.66 -2.07
N LEU A 198 -18.92 -2.53 -2.53
CA LEU A 198 -18.59 -2.67 -3.95
C LEU A 198 -18.85 -4.10 -4.46
N MET A 199 -18.44 -5.12 -3.71
CA MET A 199 -18.70 -6.52 -4.08
C MET A 199 -20.19 -6.86 -4.10
N SER A 200 -21.01 -6.22 -3.25
CA SER A 200 -22.47 -6.43 -3.21
C SER A 200 -23.18 -6.05 -4.52
N THR A 201 -22.51 -5.28 -5.39
CA THR A 201 -23.01 -4.96 -6.73
C THR A 201 -22.91 -6.13 -7.71
N ILE A 202 -22.11 -7.16 -7.41
CA ILE A 202 -21.89 -8.33 -8.25
C ILE A 202 -22.45 -9.60 -7.61
N VAL A 203 -22.31 -9.75 -6.28
CA VAL A 203 -22.75 -10.93 -5.54
C VAL A 203 -23.69 -10.56 -4.39
N PRO A 204 -24.56 -11.48 -3.93
CA PRO A 204 -25.39 -11.25 -2.75
C PRO A 204 -24.59 -10.76 -1.55
N MET A 205 -25.16 -9.80 -0.80
CA MET A 205 -24.51 -9.16 0.35
C MET A 205 -23.89 -10.15 1.37
N PRO A 206 -24.55 -11.27 1.75
CA PRO A 206 -23.94 -12.24 2.67
C PRO A 206 -22.64 -12.85 2.13
N LEU A 207 -22.58 -13.11 0.82
CA LEU A 207 -21.36 -13.61 0.17
C LEU A 207 -20.27 -12.53 0.13
N ALA A 208 -20.62 -11.29 -0.19
CA ALA A 208 -19.66 -10.17 -0.18
C ALA A 208 -18.99 -10.00 1.20
N VAL A 209 -19.77 -10.09 2.28
CA VAL A 209 -19.27 -10.08 3.66
C VAL A 209 -18.35 -11.28 3.91
N ALA A 210 -18.80 -12.49 3.61
CA ALA A 210 -18.03 -13.71 3.83
C ALA A 210 -16.68 -13.68 3.11
N PHE A 211 -16.66 -13.33 1.82
CA PHE A 211 -15.41 -13.25 1.05
C PHE A 211 -14.47 -12.15 1.53
N THR A 212 -14.99 -10.99 1.91
CA THR A 212 -14.15 -9.89 2.41
C THR A 212 -13.50 -10.24 3.76
N LEU A 213 -14.21 -10.96 4.63
CA LEU A 213 -13.63 -11.45 5.88
C LEU A 213 -12.64 -12.58 5.63
N PHE A 214 -12.99 -13.52 4.75
CA PHE A 214 -12.11 -14.64 4.41
C PHE A 214 -10.81 -14.18 3.74
N SER A 215 -10.90 -13.24 2.80
CA SER A 215 -9.73 -12.65 2.14
C SER A 215 -8.76 -12.03 3.15
N ARG A 216 -9.29 -11.40 4.20
CA ARG A 216 -8.48 -10.83 5.29
C ARG A 216 -7.71 -11.93 6.02
N VAL A 217 -8.37 -13.03 6.35
CA VAL A 217 -7.71 -14.19 6.99
C VAL A 217 -6.60 -14.72 6.09
N CYS A 218 -6.87 -14.93 4.80
CA CYS A 218 -5.87 -15.37 3.83
C CYS A 218 -4.66 -14.44 3.79
N VAL A 219 -4.86 -13.12 3.67
CA VAL A 219 -3.74 -12.17 3.60
C VAL A 219 -2.96 -12.14 4.91
N MET A 220 -3.62 -12.20 6.08
CA MET A 220 -2.91 -12.29 7.37
C MET A 220 -2.06 -13.56 7.47
N VAL A 221 -2.59 -14.70 7.01
CA VAL A 221 -1.83 -15.96 6.96
C VAL A 221 -0.63 -15.82 6.03
N PHE A 222 -0.80 -15.26 4.82
CA PHE A 222 0.31 -15.03 3.90
C PHE A 222 1.38 -14.11 4.49
N GLU A 223 1.00 -13.02 5.16
CA GLU A 223 1.95 -12.12 5.81
C GLU A 223 2.74 -12.82 6.92
N LEU A 224 2.08 -13.63 7.76
CA LEU A 224 2.72 -14.43 8.80
C LEU A 224 3.67 -15.48 8.20
N MET A 225 3.26 -16.14 7.11
CA MET A 225 4.10 -17.09 6.38
C MET A 225 5.36 -16.39 5.85
N TRP A 226 5.23 -15.24 5.19
CA TRP A 226 6.38 -14.48 4.68
C TRP A 226 7.30 -14.00 5.79
N ALA A 227 6.75 -13.47 6.89
CA ALA A 227 7.53 -13.07 8.06
C ALA A 227 8.34 -14.24 8.64
N THR A 228 7.73 -15.44 8.68
CA THR A 228 8.38 -16.66 9.17
C THR A 228 9.47 -17.15 8.23
N ILE A 229 9.18 -17.24 6.92
CA ILE A 229 10.12 -17.67 5.89
C ILE A 229 11.36 -16.78 5.87
N PHE A 230 11.20 -15.46 5.81
CA PHE A 230 12.36 -14.55 5.75
C PHE A 230 13.15 -14.49 7.06
N THR A 231 12.50 -14.70 8.20
CA THR A 231 13.20 -14.85 9.48
C THR A 231 14.04 -16.14 9.52
N PHE A 232 13.46 -17.24 9.03
CA PHE A 232 14.15 -18.53 8.95
C PHE A 232 15.34 -18.50 7.95
N LEU A 233 15.14 -17.93 6.76
CA LEU A 233 16.20 -17.77 5.76
C LEU A 233 17.36 -16.91 6.29
N TYR A 234 17.05 -15.86 7.05
CA TYR A 234 18.07 -15.05 7.71
C TYR A 234 18.87 -15.84 8.74
N TYR A 235 18.19 -16.66 9.57
CA TYR A 235 18.85 -17.52 10.55
C TYR A 235 19.81 -18.52 9.88
N LEU A 236 19.37 -19.18 8.80
CA LEU A 236 20.22 -20.08 8.02
C LEU A 236 21.46 -19.36 7.48
N LYS A 237 21.29 -18.21 6.83
CA LYS A 237 22.41 -17.46 6.26
C LYS A 237 23.44 -17.06 7.33
N THR A 238 22.97 -16.65 8.50
CA THR A 238 23.86 -16.24 9.60
C THR A 238 24.64 -17.44 10.15
N LYS A 239 24.00 -18.62 10.23
CA LYS A 239 24.65 -19.86 10.67
C LYS A 239 25.71 -20.38 9.69
N PHE A 240 25.51 -20.19 8.38
CA PHE A 240 26.47 -20.61 7.34
C PHE A 240 27.68 -19.69 7.19
N ILE A 241 27.60 -18.42 7.60
CA ILE A 241 28.74 -17.47 7.50
C ILE A 241 29.72 -17.63 8.68
N ILE A 242 29.29 -18.27 9.77
CA ILE A 242 30.08 -18.45 11.00
C ILE A 242 30.82 -19.81 11.00
N ARG A 243 30.65 -20.63 9.96
CA ARG A 243 31.43 -21.86 9.71
C ARG A 243 32.40 -21.63 8.58
#